data_AF-A0A7W3VSC8-F1
#
_entry.id   AF-A0A7W3VSC8-F1
#
_cell.length_a   1.000
_cell.length_b   1.000
_cell.length_c   1.000
_cell.angle_alpha   90.00
_cell.angle_beta   90.00
_cell.angle_gamma   90.00
#
_symmetry.space_group_name_H-M   'P 1'
#
loop_
_entity.id
_entity.type
_entity.pdbx_description
1 polymer ?
#
loop_
_entity_poly.entity_id
_entity_poly.type
_entity_poly.pdbx_seq_one_letter_code
_entity_poly.pdbx_strand_id
1 'polypeptide(L)'
;MRSIDGISDDGRTTVISARYLMIGGVAAALAGTAWVPQPAARATAPCRTSGLDVALGQGEGAAGHYYVPIVFTNSGGDACALRGYPGVSYVVDRRQVGDAAKREPGPVPALTLAPGQSATAWLDQVNVDVYDPASCAPTPVDGLRVYPPDNTKPVFLAEPNARACAKHMPDQHPLVVRAVQDGNG
;
A
#
# COMPACT_ATOMS: atom_id res chain seq x y z
N MET A 1 47.28 -12.16 -34.04
CA MET A 1 47.54 -10.84 -33.42
C MET A 1 46.85 -10.79 -32.05
N ARG A 2 47.49 -10.14 -31.06
CA ARG A 2 47.22 -10.02 -29.60
C ARG A 2 45.74 -9.91 -29.18
N SER A 3 45.27 -10.24 -27.97
CA SER A 3 45.80 -9.98 -26.61
C SER A 3 45.03 -10.85 -25.57
N ILE A 4 45.65 -11.63 -24.68
CA ILE A 4 45.96 -11.42 -23.23
C ILE A 4 45.00 -10.59 -22.34
N ASP A 5 44.85 -11.09 -21.10
CA ASP A 5 44.47 -10.47 -19.79
C ASP A 5 43.01 -10.67 -19.32
N GLY A 6 42.68 -11.22 -18.14
CA GLY A 6 43.45 -11.64 -16.95
C GLY A 6 42.58 -12.47 -15.97
N ILE A 7 43.20 -13.38 -15.20
CA ILE A 7 43.42 -13.34 -13.73
C ILE A 7 42.13 -13.61 -12.91
N SER A 8 41.93 -14.81 -12.36
CA SER A 8 42.56 -15.48 -11.18
C SER A 8 41.65 -15.30 -9.95
N ASP A 9 41.02 -16.39 -9.48
CA ASP A 9 41.52 -17.27 -8.39
C ASP A 9 41.17 -16.62 -7.03
N ASP A 10 40.51 -17.25 -6.08
CA ASP A 10 40.79 -18.52 -5.42
C ASP A 10 39.57 -18.77 -4.48
N GLY A 11 39.12 -19.96 -4.13
CA GLY A 11 39.94 -21.04 -3.64
C GLY A 11 39.06 -21.84 -2.68
N ARG A 12 38.45 -22.90 -3.21
CA ARG A 12 37.66 -23.90 -2.51
C ARG A 12 38.62 -24.97 -2.03
N THR A 13 38.91 -25.13 -0.72
CA THR A 13 39.61 -26.35 -0.27
C THR A 13 39.24 -26.81 1.14
N THR A 14 38.45 -27.89 1.16
CA THR A 14 38.65 -29.17 1.86
C THR A 14 39.54 -29.17 3.10
N VAL A 15 38.95 -29.54 4.25
CA VAL A 15 39.63 -29.72 5.54
C VAL A 15 40.18 -31.15 5.62
N ILE A 16 41.52 -31.29 5.70
CA ILE A 16 42.22 -32.56 5.95
C ILE A 16 42.53 -32.68 7.44
N SER A 17 42.20 -33.83 8.03
CA SER A 17 42.50 -34.17 9.42
C SER A 17 43.98 -34.51 9.61
N ALA A 18 44.66 -33.85 10.54
CA ALA A 18 45.95 -34.30 11.07
C ALA A 18 45.94 -34.21 12.60
N ARG A 19 46.12 -35.36 13.25
CA ARG A 19 46.47 -35.45 14.67
C ARG A 19 47.96 -35.18 14.80
N TYR A 20 48.35 -34.21 15.61
CA TYR A 20 49.71 -34.10 16.14
C TYR A 20 49.70 -33.76 17.63
N LEU A 21 50.61 -34.40 18.36
CA LEU A 21 50.80 -34.38 19.79
C LEU A 21 51.96 -33.42 20.12
N MET A 22 51.83 -32.71 21.25
CA MET A 22 52.86 -32.12 22.12
C MET A 22 53.30 -30.63 21.97
N ILE A 23 53.08 -29.93 23.10
CA ILE A 23 53.97 -29.04 23.89
C ILE A 23 54.45 -27.72 23.26
N GLY A 24 54.09 -26.60 23.91
CA GLY A 24 54.77 -25.31 23.78
C GLY A 24 53.79 -24.13 23.89
N GLY A 25 53.81 -23.41 25.02
CA GLY A 25 52.89 -22.32 25.31
C GLY A 25 52.93 -21.16 24.31
N VAL A 26 51.76 -20.58 24.04
CA VAL A 26 51.61 -19.27 23.42
C VAL A 26 50.51 -18.52 24.18
N ALA A 27 50.84 -17.29 24.57
CA ALA A 27 50.00 -16.42 25.39
C ALA A 27 48.58 -16.25 24.83
N ALA A 28 47.60 -16.28 25.73
CA ALA A 28 46.20 -16.04 25.43
C ALA A 28 45.98 -14.58 25.02
N ALA A 29 45.79 -14.33 23.73
CA ALA A 29 45.13 -13.12 23.26
C ALA A 29 43.64 -13.45 23.12
N LEU A 30 42.87 -13.16 24.17
CA LEU A 30 41.41 -13.10 24.07
C LEU A 30 41.07 -11.89 23.19
N ALA A 31 41.04 -12.09 21.87
CA ALA A 31 40.42 -11.15 20.96
C ALA A 31 38.92 -11.17 21.23
N GLY A 32 38.50 -10.40 22.24
CA GLY A 32 37.09 -10.14 22.50
C GLY A 32 36.50 -9.49 21.26
N THR A 33 35.62 -10.20 20.57
CA THR A 33 34.75 -9.61 19.56
C THR A 33 33.83 -8.65 20.29
N ALA A 34 34.24 -7.38 20.36
CA ALA A 34 33.37 -6.31 20.82
C ALA A 34 32.15 -6.30 19.88
N TRP A 35 31.00 -6.71 20.40
CA TRP A 35 29.74 -6.61 19.67
C TRP A 35 29.41 -5.13 19.53
N VAL A 36 29.63 -4.58 18.33
CA VAL A 36 29.22 -3.21 18.02
C VAL A 36 27.71 -3.25 17.76
N PRO A 37 26.87 -2.63 18.62
CA PRO A 37 25.45 -2.55 18.33
C PRO A 37 25.25 -1.76 17.04
N GLN A 38 24.74 -2.42 16.01
CA GLN A 38 24.36 -1.76 14.76
C GLN A 38 23.17 -0.84 15.04
N PRO A 39 23.19 0.42 14.60
CA PRO A 39 22.03 1.30 14.72
C PRO A 39 20.86 0.65 13.98
N ALA A 40 19.75 0.45 14.68
CA ALA A 40 18.52 -0.02 14.06
C ALA A 40 18.11 0.98 12.97
N ALA A 41 17.88 0.51 11.76
CA ALA A 41 17.34 1.33 10.68
C ALA A 41 16.02 1.96 11.16
N ARG A 42 15.90 3.29 11.04
CA ARG A 42 14.66 3.99 11.37
C ARG A 42 13.59 3.55 10.37
N ALA A 43 12.45 3.07 10.86
CA ALA A 43 11.31 2.77 10.01
C ALA A 43 10.82 4.06 9.32
N THR A 44 10.50 3.95 8.03
CA THR A 44 9.89 5.04 7.27
C THR A 44 8.58 5.48 7.95
N ALA A 45 8.41 6.78 8.15
CA ALA A 45 7.20 7.31 8.77
C ALA A 45 5.95 7.03 7.88
N PRO A 46 4.77 6.77 8.46
CA PRO A 46 3.56 6.56 7.66
C PRO A 46 3.14 7.86 6.97
N CYS A 47 2.62 7.75 5.76
CA CYS A 47 2.05 8.89 5.04
C CYS A 47 0.87 9.47 5.84
N ARG A 48 0.89 10.79 6.06
CA ARG A 48 -0.20 11.51 6.70
C ARG A 48 -1.09 12.14 5.65
N THR A 49 -2.41 12.22 5.90
CA THR A 49 -3.34 12.90 4.97
C THR A 49 -2.87 14.30 4.56
N SER A 50 -2.21 15.05 5.44
CA SER A 50 -1.70 16.41 5.14
C SER A 50 -0.52 16.45 4.17
N GLY A 51 0.14 15.32 3.91
CA GLY A 51 1.24 15.18 2.94
C GLY A 51 0.87 14.27 1.77
N LEU A 52 -0.43 14.00 1.58
CA LEU A 52 -0.95 13.26 0.44
C LEU A 52 -1.84 14.19 -0.38
N ASP A 53 -1.60 14.23 -1.68
CA ASP A 53 -2.63 14.60 -2.63
C ASP A 53 -3.45 13.35 -2.97
N VAL A 54 -4.78 13.48 -2.98
CA VAL A 54 -5.69 12.35 -3.21
C VAL A 54 -6.68 12.75 -4.29
N ALA A 55 -6.74 11.96 -5.35
CA ALA A 55 -7.60 12.23 -6.50
C ALA A 55 -8.24 10.95 -7.05
N LEU A 56 -9.35 11.11 -7.78
CA LEU A 56 -9.88 10.07 -8.64
C LEU A 56 -9.15 10.12 -9.98
N GLY A 57 -8.69 8.97 -10.47
CA GLY A 57 -8.20 8.83 -11.84
C GLY A 57 -9.35 8.55 -12.82
N GLN A 58 -8.99 8.16 -14.04
CA GLN A 58 -9.97 7.80 -15.05
C GLN A 58 -10.59 6.45 -14.70
N GLY A 59 -11.91 6.43 -14.52
CA GLY A 59 -12.66 5.21 -14.27
C GLY A 59 -13.05 4.48 -15.54
N GLU A 60 -13.41 3.22 -15.39
CA GLU A 60 -13.86 2.33 -16.46
C GLU A 60 -15.19 1.68 -16.09
N GLY A 61 -16.13 1.70 -17.03
CA GLY A 61 -17.42 1.04 -16.87
C GLY A 61 -17.35 -0.43 -17.26
N ALA A 62 -18.01 -1.28 -16.49
CA ALA A 62 -18.26 -2.68 -16.79
C ALA A 62 -19.76 -3.01 -16.64
N ALA A 63 -20.15 -4.25 -16.88
CA ALA A 63 -21.55 -4.66 -16.82
C ALA A 63 -22.12 -4.53 -15.40
N GLY A 64 -22.78 -3.40 -15.11
CA GLY A 64 -23.36 -3.11 -13.79
C GLY A 64 -22.36 -2.56 -12.77
N HIS A 65 -21.13 -2.26 -13.17
CA HIS A 65 -20.07 -1.76 -12.28
C HIS A 65 -19.35 -0.57 -12.91
N TYR A 66 -18.76 0.26 -12.06
CA TYR A 66 -17.84 1.32 -12.43
C TYR A 66 -16.62 1.22 -11.54
N TYR A 67 -15.44 1.04 -12.15
CA TYR A 67 -14.18 0.92 -11.44
C TYR A 67 -13.44 2.25 -11.54
N VAL A 68 -13.11 2.86 -10.41
CA VAL A 68 -12.35 4.12 -10.38
C VAL A 68 -11.10 3.96 -9.52
N PRO A 69 -9.92 4.38 -10.01
CA PRO A 69 -8.72 4.38 -9.18
C PRO A 69 -8.71 5.60 -8.26
N ILE A 70 -8.48 5.37 -6.96
CA ILE A 70 -8.15 6.42 -5.99
C ILE A 70 -6.63 6.49 -5.92
N VAL A 71 -6.07 7.61 -6.37
CA VAL A 71 -4.63 7.84 -6.45
C VAL A 71 -4.18 8.64 -5.23
N PHE A 72 -3.17 8.14 -4.53
CA PHE A 72 -2.53 8.78 -3.39
C PHE A 72 -1.10 9.17 -3.78
N THR A 73 -0.83 10.46 -3.92
CA THR A 73 0.49 10.99 -4.29
C THR A 73 1.15 11.64 -3.09
N ASN A 74 2.40 11.26 -2.79
CA ASN A 74 3.17 11.93 -1.74
C ASN A 74 3.54 13.36 -2.20
N SER A 75 2.89 14.37 -1.60
CA SER A 75 3.14 15.79 -1.87
C SER A 75 4.10 16.43 -0.85
N GLY A 76 4.60 15.64 0.11
CA GLY A 76 5.60 16.06 1.09
C GLY A 76 7.03 16.05 0.55
N GLY A 77 7.97 16.50 1.38
CA GLY A 77 9.41 16.56 1.04
C GLY A 77 10.20 15.29 1.36
N ASP A 78 9.65 14.39 2.17
CA ASP A 78 10.29 13.15 2.61
C ASP A 78 9.54 11.93 2.10
N ALA A 79 10.24 10.80 1.96
CA ALA A 79 9.59 9.53 1.66
C ALA A 79 8.71 9.07 2.83
N CYS A 80 7.54 8.49 2.53
CA CYS A 80 6.60 7.99 3.52
C CYS A 80 6.09 6.59 3.18
N ALA A 81 5.65 5.84 4.20
CA ALA A 81 5.12 4.49 4.04
C ALA A 81 3.58 4.50 3.93
N LEU A 82 3.04 3.76 2.96
CA LEU A 82 1.60 3.58 2.77
C LEU A 82 1.27 2.09 2.66
N ARG A 83 0.31 1.61 3.44
CA ARG A 83 -0.08 0.19 3.46
C ARG A 83 -1.53 0.06 3.90
N GLY A 84 -2.28 -0.84 3.28
CA GLY A 84 -3.64 -1.17 3.69
C GLY A 84 -4.71 -0.72 2.72
N TYR A 85 -5.90 -0.49 3.23
CA TYR A 85 -7.08 -0.11 2.46
C TYR A 85 -7.51 1.29 2.89
N PRO A 86 -7.85 2.18 1.97
CA PRO A 86 -8.53 3.41 2.34
C PRO A 86 -9.92 3.10 2.88
N GLY A 87 -10.41 3.93 3.79
CA GLY A 87 -11.84 3.97 4.12
C GLY A 87 -12.56 4.82 3.10
N VAL A 88 -13.62 4.31 2.48
CA VAL A 88 -14.37 5.04 1.45
C VAL A 88 -15.86 4.96 1.74
N SER A 89 -16.57 6.07 1.58
CA SER A 89 -18.03 6.11 1.70
C SER A 89 -18.59 7.24 0.84
N TYR A 90 -19.76 7.06 0.25
CA TYR A 90 -20.47 8.16 -0.39
C TYR A 90 -20.92 9.21 0.63
N VAL A 91 -21.05 10.46 0.18
CA VAL A 91 -21.49 11.57 1.02
C VAL A 91 -22.44 12.56 0.35
N VAL A 92 -23.31 13.15 1.16
CA VAL A 92 -24.09 14.37 0.86
C VAL A 92 -23.82 15.36 1.99
N ASP A 93 -23.41 16.58 1.68
CA ASP A 93 -23.04 17.60 2.68
C ASP A 93 -22.04 17.06 3.72
N ARG A 94 -21.05 16.29 3.26
CA ARG A 94 -20.03 15.58 4.07
C ARG A 94 -20.57 14.51 5.02
N ARG A 95 -21.88 14.25 5.04
CA ARG A 95 -22.50 13.17 5.81
C ARG A 95 -22.50 11.90 4.99
N GLN A 96 -22.15 10.79 5.61
CA GLN A 96 -22.17 9.50 4.95
C GLN A 96 -23.57 9.12 4.48
N VAL A 97 -23.64 8.57 3.27
CA VAL A 97 -24.83 7.94 2.69
C VAL A 97 -24.52 6.47 2.46
N GLY A 98 -25.42 5.59 2.93
CA GLY A 98 -25.27 4.15 2.77
C GLY A 98 -24.09 3.55 3.52
N ASP A 99 -23.71 2.35 3.10
CA ASP A 99 -22.61 1.61 3.68
C ASP A 99 -21.25 2.14 3.24
N ALA A 100 -20.25 1.98 4.12
CA ALA A 100 -18.87 2.20 3.76
C ALA A 100 -18.36 1.03 2.88
N ALA A 101 -17.32 1.30 2.11
CA ALA A 101 -16.71 0.33 1.22
C ALA A 101 -16.25 -0.91 1.98
N LYS A 102 -16.64 -2.08 1.47
CA LYS A 102 -16.08 -3.35 1.96
C LYS A 102 -14.66 -3.51 1.41
N ARG A 103 -13.75 -4.05 2.22
CA ARG A 103 -12.40 -4.39 1.77
C ARG A 103 -12.43 -5.69 0.98
N GLU A 104 -11.95 -5.65 -0.26
CA GLU A 104 -11.72 -6.86 -1.04
C GLU A 104 -10.47 -7.58 -0.51
N PRO A 105 -10.55 -8.86 -0.13
CA PRO A 105 -9.36 -9.61 0.28
C PRO A 105 -8.30 -9.67 -0.83
N GLY A 106 -7.05 -9.42 -0.50
CA GLY A 106 -5.95 -9.50 -1.45
C GLY A 106 -4.60 -9.14 -0.84
N PRO A 107 -3.53 -9.12 -1.65
CA PRO A 107 -2.21 -8.68 -1.24
C PRO A 107 -2.23 -7.25 -0.69
N VAL A 108 -1.56 -7.04 0.44
CA VAL A 108 -1.45 -5.72 1.10
C VAL A 108 0.04 -5.36 1.20
N PRO A 109 0.66 -4.86 0.12
CA PRO A 109 2.08 -4.52 0.12
C PRO A 109 2.37 -3.32 1.04
N ALA A 110 3.59 -3.27 1.56
CA ALA A 110 4.10 -2.06 2.20
C ALA A 110 4.78 -1.19 1.15
N LEU A 111 4.18 -0.04 0.82
CA LEU A 111 4.68 0.86 -0.21
C LEU A 111 5.49 1.97 0.45
N THR A 112 6.61 2.36 -0.16
CA THR A 112 7.37 3.56 0.22
C THR A 112 7.27 4.55 -0.92
N LEU A 113 6.57 5.66 -0.68
CA LEU A 113 6.36 6.72 -1.65
C LEU A 113 7.40 7.80 -1.44
N ALA A 114 8.35 7.93 -2.37
CA ALA A 114 9.18 9.13 -2.46
C ALA A 114 8.32 10.36 -2.83
N PRO A 115 8.81 11.60 -2.62
CA PRO A 115 8.12 12.80 -3.11
C PRO A 115 7.72 12.68 -4.58
N GLY A 116 6.45 12.94 -4.87
CA GLY A 116 5.85 12.83 -6.21
C GLY A 116 5.51 11.41 -6.67
N GLN A 117 5.83 10.36 -5.90
CA GLN A 117 5.39 9.00 -6.20
C GLN A 117 3.95 8.75 -5.74
N SER A 118 3.29 7.81 -6.43
CA SER A 118 1.88 7.52 -6.22
C SER A 118 1.63 6.03 -5.96
N ALA A 119 0.59 5.77 -5.18
CA ALA A 119 -0.04 4.47 -5.04
C ALA A 119 -1.52 4.56 -5.38
N THR A 120 -2.11 3.45 -5.81
CA THR A 120 -3.50 3.40 -6.27
C THR A 120 -4.27 2.36 -5.48
N ALA A 121 -5.46 2.73 -4.99
CA ALA A 121 -6.47 1.78 -4.54
C ALA A 121 -7.64 1.81 -5.52
N TRP A 122 -8.02 0.67 -6.06
CA TRP A 122 -9.18 0.57 -6.93
C TRP A 122 -10.47 0.48 -6.12
N LEU A 123 -11.45 1.28 -6.53
CA LEU A 123 -12.80 1.29 -6.00
C LEU A 123 -13.73 0.68 -7.04
N ASP A 124 -14.51 -0.33 -6.65
CA ASP A 124 -15.61 -0.90 -7.41
C ASP A 124 -16.92 -0.31 -6.88
N GLN A 125 -17.67 0.31 -7.78
CA GLN A 125 -18.97 0.92 -7.54
C GLN A 125 -20.00 0.17 -8.36
N VAL A 126 -20.91 -0.54 -7.68
CA VAL A 126 -22.05 -1.16 -8.36
C VAL A 126 -23.00 -0.07 -8.84
N ASN A 127 -23.46 -0.16 -10.09
CA ASN A 127 -24.53 0.68 -10.58
C ASN A 127 -25.80 0.39 -9.75
N VAL A 128 -26.22 1.37 -8.96
CA VAL A 128 -27.35 1.22 -8.03
C VAL A 128 -28.69 0.90 -8.71
N ASP A 129 -28.81 1.13 -10.02
CA ASP A 129 -30.01 0.82 -10.80
C ASP A 129 -30.20 -0.69 -11.04
N VAL A 130 -29.20 -1.53 -10.72
CA VAL A 130 -29.36 -3.00 -10.75
C VAL A 130 -30.08 -3.54 -9.52
N TYR A 131 -30.20 -2.74 -8.46
CA TYR A 131 -30.86 -3.13 -7.22
C TYR A 131 -32.35 -2.76 -7.22
N ASP A 132 -33.15 -3.50 -6.45
CA ASP A 132 -34.52 -3.12 -6.14
C ASP A 132 -34.55 -1.72 -5.47
N PRO A 133 -35.27 -0.73 -6.03
CA PRO A 133 -35.36 0.61 -5.47
C PRO A 133 -35.90 0.65 -4.04
N ALA A 134 -36.78 -0.29 -3.66
CA ALA A 134 -37.30 -0.36 -2.29
C ALA A 134 -36.20 -0.78 -1.30
N SER A 135 -35.24 -1.60 -1.73
CA SER A 135 -34.12 -2.08 -0.93
C SER A 135 -32.95 -1.08 -0.91
N CYS A 136 -32.59 -0.50 -2.06
CA CYS A 136 -31.44 0.40 -2.19
C CYS A 136 -31.76 1.85 -1.82
N ALA A 137 -32.96 2.34 -2.15
CA ALA A 137 -33.31 3.76 -2.15
C ALA A 137 -32.23 4.64 -2.86
N PRO A 138 -32.05 4.47 -4.18
CA PRO A 138 -31.03 5.19 -4.94
C PRO A 138 -31.13 6.72 -4.77
N THR A 139 -30.07 7.34 -4.24
CA THR A 139 -30.04 8.76 -3.89
C THR A 139 -28.83 9.45 -4.54
N PRO A 140 -28.98 10.66 -5.12
CA PRO A 140 -27.85 11.45 -5.59
C PRO A 140 -26.87 11.78 -4.46
N VAL A 141 -25.57 11.77 -4.76
CA VAL A 141 -24.52 12.09 -3.79
C VAL A 141 -23.52 13.09 -4.38
N ASP A 142 -22.80 13.80 -3.51
CA ASP A 142 -21.79 14.79 -3.93
C ASP A 142 -20.47 14.14 -4.38
N GLY A 143 -20.23 12.93 -3.87
CA GLY A 143 -19.05 12.12 -4.16
C GLY A 143 -18.63 11.27 -2.98
N LEU A 144 -17.32 11.19 -2.74
CA LEU A 144 -16.70 10.25 -1.83
C LEU A 144 -16.00 10.97 -0.66
N ARG A 145 -16.10 10.38 0.52
CA ARG A 145 -15.21 10.66 1.66
C ARG A 145 -14.20 9.53 1.75
N VAL A 146 -12.92 9.88 1.57
CA VAL A 146 -11.80 8.94 1.53
C VAL A 146 -10.87 9.19 2.71
N TYR A 147 -10.64 8.17 3.51
CA TYR A 147 -9.59 8.14 4.53
C TYR A 147 -8.40 7.38 3.96
N PRO A 148 -7.22 8.00 3.79
CA PRO A 148 -6.02 7.26 3.43
C PRO A 148 -5.75 6.13 4.45
N PRO A 149 -5.08 5.05 4.05
CA PRO A 149 -4.72 3.97 4.97
C PRO A 149 -4.07 4.50 6.26
N ASP A 150 -4.48 3.95 7.40
CA ASP A 150 -4.03 4.32 8.76
C ASP A 150 -4.17 5.81 9.13
N ASN A 151 -5.06 6.55 8.46
CA ASN A 151 -5.37 7.95 8.75
C ASN A 151 -6.84 8.15 9.19
N THR A 152 -7.07 9.15 10.03
CA THR A 152 -8.41 9.54 10.55
C THR A 152 -8.90 10.87 10.00
N LYS A 153 -8.11 11.55 9.17
CA LYS A 153 -8.52 12.77 8.47
C LYS A 153 -8.94 12.39 7.05
N PRO A 154 -10.19 12.69 6.65
CA PRO A 154 -10.64 12.37 5.30
C PRO A 154 -10.24 13.45 4.29
N VAL A 155 -10.24 13.05 3.02
CA VAL A 155 -10.32 13.91 1.84
C VAL A 155 -11.70 13.70 1.21
N PHE A 156 -12.31 14.76 0.70
CA PHE A 156 -13.58 14.69 -0.01
C PHE A 156 -13.31 14.83 -1.51
N LEU A 157 -13.71 13.84 -2.29
CA LEU A 157 -13.53 13.79 -3.73
C LEU A 157 -14.90 13.95 -4.38
N ALA A 158 -15.05 14.97 -5.23
CA ALA A 158 -16.28 15.18 -5.96
C ALA A 158 -16.45 14.09 -7.04
N GLU A 159 -17.66 13.57 -7.17
CA GLU A 159 -18.01 12.62 -8.20
C GLU A 159 -19.39 12.99 -8.78
N PRO A 160 -19.42 13.87 -9.80
CA PRO A 160 -20.68 14.38 -10.33
C PRO A 160 -21.56 13.26 -10.87
N ASN A 161 -22.86 13.37 -10.63
CA ASN A 161 -23.89 12.40 -11.04
C ASN A 161 -23.78 11.02 -10.37
N ALA A 162 -22.91 10.86 -9.36
CA ALA A 162 -22.87 9.63 -8.57
C ALA A 162 -24.19 9.43 -7.82
N ARG A 163 -24.55 8.15 -7.63
CA ARG A 163 -25.69 7.73 -6.85
C ARG A 163 -25.29 6.58 -5.95
N ALA A 164 -25.88 6.54 -4.75
CA ALA A 164 -25.62 5.52 -3.76
C ALA A 164 -26.93 4.88 -3.28
N CYS A 165 -26.85 3.67 -2.76
CA CYS A 165 -27.93 3.13 -1.93
C CYS A 165 -27.93 3.88 -0.59
N ALA A 166 -29.02 4.56 -0.25
CA ALA A 166 -29.13 5.26 1.02
C ALA A 166 -29.39 4.32 2.21
N LYS A 167 -29.89 3.12 1.94
CA LYS A 167 -30.15 2.08 2.95
C LYS A 167 -28.95 1.15 3.12
N HIS A 168 -28.85 0.57 4.32
CA HIS A 168 -27.91 -0.51 4.60
C HIS A 168 -28.26 -1.76 3.78
N MET A 169 -27.25 -2.40 3.19
CA MET A 169 -27.37 -3.55 2.31
C MET A 169 -26.60 -4.75 2.89
N PRO A 170 -27.21 -5.58 3.77
CA PRO A 170 -26.49 -6.53 4.61
C PRO A 170 -25.72 -7.64 3.85
N ASP A 171 -26.20 -8.02 2.66
CA ASP A 171 -25.61 -9.08 1.82
C ASP A 171 -25.12 -8.59 0.45
N GLN A 172 -25.21 -7.28 0.20
CA GLN A 172 -24.71 -6.66 -1.02
C GLN A 172 -23.60 -5.70 -0.66
N HIS A 173 -22.64 -5.55 -1.55
CA HIS A 173 -21.54 -4.61 -1.35
C HIS A 173 -21.50 -3.66 -2.54
N PRO A 174 -22.38 -2.63 -2.56
CA PRO A 174 -22.43 -1.66 -3.65
C PRO A 174 -21.13 -0.86 -3.81
N LEU A 175 -20.27 -0.91 -2.79
CA LEU A 175 -19.00 -0.22 -2.73
C LEU A 175 -17.95 -1.18 -2.17
N VAL A 176 -16.92 -1.47 -2.96
CA VAL A 176 -15.82 -2.36 -2.60
C VAL A 176 -14.49 -1.69 -2.92
N VAL A 177 -13.49 -1.84 -2.06
CA VAL A 177 -12.19 -1.21 -2.23
C VAL A 177 -11.05 -2.21 -2.06
N ARG A 178 -10.05 -2.10 -2.94
CA ARG A 178 -8.81 -2.87 -2.90
C ARG A 178 -7.76 -2.19 -2.03
N ALA A 179 -6.75 -2.96 -1.62
CA ALA A 179 -5.59 -2.41 -0.95
C ALA A 179 -4.81 -1.50 -1.91
N VAL A 180 -4.08 -0.53 -1.37
CA VAL A 180 -3.15 0.29 -2.16
C VAL A 180 -2.09 -0.61 -2.82
N GLN A 181 -1.86 -0.39 -4.10
CA GLN A 181 -0.82 -1.00 -4.93
C GLN A 181 0.05 0.10 -5.54
N ASP A 182 1.22 -0.26 -6.08
CA ASP A 182 2.06 0.68 -6.82
C ASP A 182 1.31 1.26 -8.03
N GLY A 183 1.47 2.56 -8.31
CA GLY A 183 0.77 3.27 -9.38
C GLY A 183 1.12 2.88 -10.82
N ASN A 184 1.92 1.82 -11.02
CA ASN A 184 2.32 1.27 -12.32
C ASN A 184 1.59 -0.05 -12.67
N GLY A 185 0.52 -0.38 -11.96
CA GLY A 185 -0.31 -1.57 -12.22
C GLY A 185 -1.33 -1.38 -13.33
#